data_AF-A0A7C2LZY9-F1
#
_entry.id   AF-A0A7C2LZY9-F1
#
_cell.length_a   1.000
_cell.length_b   1.000
_cell.length_c   1.000
_cell.angle_alpha   90.00
_cell.angle_beta   90.00
_cell.angle_gamma   90.00
#
_symmetry.space_group_name_H-M   'P 1'
#
loop_
_entity.id
_entity.type
_entity.pdbx_description
1 polymer ?
#
loop_
_entity_poly.entity_id
_entity_poly.type
_entity_poly.pdbx_seq_one_letter_code
_entity_poly.pdbx_strand_id
1 'polypeptide(L)'
;MSTTHTDSGQRKIPLTILTILRVAIGWHFLYEGLVKLFDPGWTAAGYLESATGPMAGFYQALAANETLLAVINAVNIGGLILIGLGLFLGLFTRVSQLAGIVLLLLYYFSHPPLFAEPGFFREGSYFLISKDFLEMVALVVLMFFPTGKFLGLDGLLQTASRKKMHRMEHGQPDTEETRADVNRIKRREVLKHLATVPFLGAVVYAALARRRMESLEEQNLVDASSGATRRFVQQIMAGSDRVALEDLKGKQFNEETGQIRGTIPQGKLGNIHCSRLILGGNLLSGYVHSRDLIYVSSLVLHYHQKERIFRTLMLAEQSGVNTLLSNPVVMPLMEEYWKEGYG
;
A
#
# COMPACT_ATOMS: atom_id res chain seq x y z
N MET A 1 -3.98 30.79 -48.86
CA MET A 1 -3.36 31.47 -47.70
C MET A 1 -4.48 31.73 -46.69
N SER A 2 -4.72 30.80 -45.75
CA SER A 2 -5.76 30.95 -44.72
C SER A 2 -5.16 30.56 -43.37
N THR A 3 -4.91 31.55 -42.54
CA THR A 3 -4.24 31.44 -41.24
C THR A 3 -5.27 31.30 -40.12
N THR A 4 -5.28 30.13 -39.50
CA THR A 4 -5.16 29.91 -38.04
C THR A 4 -5.83 30.94 -37.11
N HIS A 5 -7.09 30.73 -36.74
CA HIS A 5 -7.72 31.42 -35.60
C HIS A 5 -8.34 30.50 -34.53
N THR A 6 -8.21 29.17 -34.65
CA THR A 6 -8.78 28.19 -33.71
C THR A 6 -7.81 27.67 -32.63
N ASP A 7 -6.54 28.08 -32.65
CA ASP A 7 -5.47 27.27 -32.06
C ASP A 7 -5.20 27.51 -30.55
N SER A 8 -5.59 28.66 -29.97
CA SER A 8 -5.21 28.99 -28.58
C SER A 8 -6.09 28.35 -27.50
N GLY A 9 -7.34 27.99 -27.84
CA GLY A 9 -8.29 27.32 -26.93
C GLY A 9 -8.08 25.81 -26.88
N GLN A 10 -7.88 25.19 -28.04
CA GLN A 10 -7.67 23.74 -28.17
C GLN A 10 -6.38 23.28 -27.48
N ARG A 11 -5.29 24.06 -27.51
CA ARG A 11 -4.03 23.71 -26.82
C ARG A 11 -4.13 23.69 -25.29
N LYS A 12 -5.13 24.36 -24.69
CA LYS A 12 -5.30 24.45 -23.22
C LYS A 12 -6.00 23.24 -22.62
N ILE A 13 -6.84 22.55 -23.39
CA ILE A 13 -7.59 21.38 -22.92
C ILE A 13 -6.64 20.21 -22.62
N PRO A 14 -5.74 19.78 -23.53
CA PRO A 14 -4.77 18.73 -23.26
C PRO A 14 -3.88 19.05 -22.06
N LEU A 15 -3.40 20.29 -21.95
CA LEU A 15 -2.55 20.71 -20.82
C LEU A 15 -3.30 20.68 -19.48
N THR A 16 -4.59 21.05 -19.47
CA THR A 16 -5.43 20.92 -18.27
C THR A 16 -5.59 19.45 -17.88
N ILE A 17 -5.91 18.56 -18.83
CA ILE A 17 -6.07 17.12 -18.59
C ILE A 17 -4.76 16.52 -18.05
N LEU A 18 -3.63 16.83 -18.66
CA LEU A 18 -2.31 16.38 -18.20
C LEU A 18 -1.94 16.94 -16.82
N THR A 19 -2.43 18.14 -16.48
CA THR A 19 -2.26 18.71 -15.14
C THR A 19 -3.09 17.93 -14.12
N ILE A 20 -4.33 17.58 -14.45
CA ILE A 20 -5.19 16.73 -13.59
C ILE A 20 -4.52 15.37 -13.38
N LEU A 21 -3.98 14.76 -14.43
CA LEU A 21 -3.23 13.51 -14.34
C LEU A 21 -2.01 13.65 -13.41
N ARG A 22 -1.22 14.73 -13.56
CA ARG A 22 -0.07 15.02 -12.66
C ARG A 22 -0.52 15.13 -11.20
N VAL A 23 -1.61 15.87 -10.94
CA VAL A 23 -2.14 16.07 -9.59
C VAL A 23 -2.67 14.76 -9.01
N ALA A 24 -3.33 13.92 -9.82
CA ALA A 24 -3.83 12.61 -9.41
C ALA A 24 -2.68 11.65 -9.03
N ILE A 25 -1.62 11.60 -9.84
CA ILE A 25 -0.41 10.82 -9.54
C ILE A 25 0.27 11.38 -8.28
N GLY A 26 0.43 12.71 -8.17
CA GLY A 26 1.00 13.34 -6.98
C GLY A 26 0.19 13.04 -5.71
N TRP A 27 -1.14 13.03 -5.81
CA TRP A 27 -2.02 12.64 -4.71
C TRP A 27 -1.82 11.18 -4.31
N HIS A 28 -1.72 10.27 -5.27
CA HIS A 28 -1.50 8.84 -5.00
C HIS A 28 -0.21 8.62 -4.21
N PHE A 29 0.93 9.17 -4.66
CA PHE A 29 2.20 9.10 -3.92
C PHE A 29 2.11 9.73 -2.52
N LEU A 30 1.47 10.90 -2.41
CA LEU A 30 1.33 11.60 -1.15
C LEU A 30 0.49 10.80 -0.16
N TYR A 31 -0.64 10.25 -0.61
CA TYR A 31 -1.52 9.43 0.21
C TYR A 31 -0.80 8.17 0.71
N GLU A 32 -0.12 7.46 -0.19
CA GLU A 32 0.68 6.28 0.14
C GLU A 32 1.77 6.59 1.18
N GLY A 33 2.44 7.74 1.08
CA GLY A 33 3.43 8.19 2.05
C GLY A 33 2.82 8.56 3.41
N LEU A 34 1.70 9.28 3.40
CA LEU A 34 1.00 9.69 4.63
C LEU A 34 0.45 8.51 5.41
N VAL A 35 -0.16 7.52 4.74
CA VAL A 35 -0.66 6.32 5.40
C VAL A 35 0.46 5.58 6.13
N LYS A 36 1.64 5.46 5.49
CA LYS A 36 2.83 4.82 6.08
C LYS A 36 3.42 5.63 7.22
N LEU A 37 3.41 6.96 7.12
CA LEU A 37 3.88 7.84 8.20
C LEU A 37 3.00 7.76 9.45
N PHE A 38 1.69 7.58 9.26
CA PHE A 38 0.72 7.55 10.36
C PHE A 38 0.46 6.16 10.94
N ASP A 39 1.04 5.10 10.37
CA ASP A 39 0.99 3.75 10.91
C ASP A 39 2.29 3.45 11.69
N PRO A 40 2.25 3.41 13.04
CA PRO A 40 3.43 3.19 13.86
C PRO A 40 4.08 1.80 13.65
N GLY A 41 3.33 0.84 13.12
CA GLY A 41 3.79 -0.53 12.86
C GLY A 41 4.30 -0.75 11.44
N TRP A 42 4.24 0.26 10.57
CA TRP A 42 4.59 0.08 9.16
C TRP A 42 6.10 -0.17 8.97
N THR A 43 6.43 -1.16 8.16
CA THR A 43 7.81 -1.49 7.77
C THR A 43 7.86 -2.05 6.35
N ALA A 44 8.94 -1.77 5.62
CA ALA A 44 9.20 -2.34 4.31
C ALA A 44 9.71 -3.79 4.36
N ALA A 45 10.01 -4.34 5.55
CA ALA A 45 10.62 -5.67 5.70
C ALA A 45 9.87 -6.76 4.94
N GLY A 46 8.56 -6.91 5.20
CA GLY A 46 7.75 -7.93 4.54
C GLY A 46 7.64 -7.75 3.02
N TYR A 47 7.71 -6.50 2.53
CA TYR A 47 7.76 -6.24 1.08
C TYR A 47 9.11 -6.65 0.48
N LEU A 48 10.22 -6.37 1.16
CA LEU A 48 11.56 -6.73 0.68
C LEU A 48 11.86 -8.22 0.76
N GLU A 49 11.39 -8.91 1.81
CA GLU A 49 11.54 -10.36 1.98
C GLU A 49 10.78 -11.15 0.92
N SER A 50 9.60 -10.65 0.53
CA SER A 50 8.75 -11.28 -0.49
C SER A 50 9.14 -10.95 -1.93
N ALA A 51 10.25 -10.21 -2.15
CA ALA A 51 10.74 -9.87 -3.47
C ALA A 51 10.98 -11.13 -4.34
N THR A 52 10.69 -11.00 -5.64
CA THR A 52 10.74 -12.12 -6.61
C THR A 52 11.56 -11.75 -7.85
N GLY A 53 11.98 -12.75 -8.61
CA GLY A 53 12.76 -12.57 -9.85
C GLY A 53 14.27 -12.45 -9.63
N PRO A 54 15.02 -11.99 -10.65
CA PRO A 54 16.49 -12.09 -10.67
C PRO A 54 17.19 -11.21 -9.63
N MET A 55 16.52 -10.16 -9.12
CA MET A 55 17.05 -9.26 -8.09
C MET A 55 16.56 -9.60 -6.68
N ALA A 56 15.79 -10.68 -6.49
CA ALA A 56 15.20 -11.03 -5.19
C ALA A 56 16.24 -11.09 -4.06
N GLY A 57 17.38 -11.74 -4.29
CA GLY A 57 18.46 -11.82 -3.30
C GLY A 57 19.05 -10.47 -2.90
N PHE A 58 19.06 -9.48 -3.80
CA PHE A 58 19.48 -8.12 -3.47
C PHE A 58 18.48 -7.47 -2.49
N TYR A 59 17.18 -7.53 -2.79
CA TYR A 59 16.14 -6.95 -1.91
C TYR A 59 16.03 -7.68 -0.57
N GLN A 60 16.13 -9.00 -0.55
CA GLN A 60 16.15 -9.79 0.69
C GLN A 60 17.38 -9.48 1.55
N ALA A 61 18.55 -9.24 0.94
CA ALA A 61 19.73 -8.79 1.67
C ALA A 61 19.55 -7.39 2.28
N LEU A 62 18.78 -6.51 1.64
CA LEU A 62 18.42 -5.21 2.23
C LEU A 62 17.53 -5.35 3.47
N ALA A 63 16.63 -6.34 3.48
CA ALA A 63 15.76 -6.62 4.62
C ALA A 63 16.50 -7.21 5.82
N ALA A 64 17.56 -8.00 5.57
CA ALA A 64 18.32 -8.70 6.61
C ALA A 64 19.13 -7.76 7.53
N ASN A 65 19.35 -6.50 7.13
CA ASN A 65 20.12 -5.54 7.93
C ASN A 65 19.18 -4.49 8.56
N GLU A 66 19.05 -4.53 9.90
CA GLU A 66 18.15 -3.65 10.66
C GLU A 66 18.43 -2.15 10.46
N THR A 67 19.71 -1.75 10.40
CA THR A 67 20.09 -0.33 10.23
C THR A 67 19.73 0.15 8.83
N LEU A 68 20.00 -0.68 7.82
CA LEU A 68 19.68 -0.37 6.43
C LEU A 68 18.16 -0.34 6.21
N LEU A 69 17.43 -1.26 6.82
CA LEU A 69 15.97 -1.30 6.79
C LEU A 69 15.35 -0.04 7.40
N ALA A 70 15.87 0.46 8.52
CA ALA A 70 15.40 1.72 9.11
C ALA A 70 15.61 2.91 8.16
N VAL A 71 16.75 2.97 7.46
CA VAL A 71 17.01 3.99 6.44
C VAL A 71 16.04 3.84 5.26
N ILE A 72 15.80 2.61 4.79
CA ILE A 72 14.86 2.34 3.70
C ILE A 72 13.45 2.78 4.09
N ASN A 73 13.00 2.47 5.31
CA ASN A 73 11.69 2.91 5.80
C ASN A 73 11.55 4.44 5.77
N ALA A 74 12.55 5.15 6.31
CA ALA A 74 12.55 6.62 6.33
C ALA A 74 12.61 7.23 4.92
N VAL A 75 13.49 6.71 4.05
CA VAL A 75 13.64 7.17 2.66
C VAL A 75 12.40 6.88 1.84
N ASN A 76 11.75 5.73 2.05
CA ASN A 76 10.54 5.35 1.33
C ASN A 76 9.36 6.26 1.69
N ILE A 77 9.13 6.47 3.00
CA ILE A 77 8.08 7.37 3.50
C ILE A 77 8.36 8.81 3.04
N GLY A 78 9.57 9.31 3.29
CA GLY A 78 9.96 10.67 2.93
C GLY A 78 9.92 10.90 1.42
N GLY A 79 10.40 9.93 0.64
CA GLY A 79 10.39 9.95 -0.82
C GLY A 79 8.98 10.06 -1.38
N LEU A 80 8.06 9.19 -0.94
CA LEU A 80 6.65 9.23 -1.34
C LEU A 80 6.00 10.59 -1.06
N ILE A 81 6.22 11.14 0.14
CA ILE A 81 5.65 12.44 0.54
C ILE A 81 6.24 13.58 -0.28
N LEU A 82 7.56 13.65 -0.42
CA LEU A 82 8.24 14.75 -1.13
C LEU A 82 7.93 14.73 -2.63
N ILE A 83 7.94 13.55 -3.25
CA ILE A 83 7.57 13.35 -4.66
C ILE A 83 6.10 13.72 -4.86
N GLY A 84 5.21 13.21 -3.98
CA GLY A 84 3.79 13.48 -4.02
C GLY A 84 3.48 14.98 -3.92
N LEU A 85 4.07 15.68 -2.96
CA LEU A 85 3.92 17.13 -2.80
C LEU A 85 4.45 17.90 -4.01
N GLY A 86 5.61 17.54 -4.54
CA GLY A 86 6.18 18.19 -5.72
C GLY A 86 5.30 18.04 -6.97
N LEU A 87 4.77 16.84 -7.22
CA LEU A 87 3.84 16.60 -8.33
C LEU A 87 2.47 17.27 -8.11
N PHE A 88 1.95 17.22 -6.89
CA PHE A 88 0.64 17.79 -6.56
C PHE A 88 0.65 19.32 -6.70
N LEU A 89 1.60 19.97 -6.03
CA LEU A 89 1.75 21.44 -6.06
C LEU A 89 2.31 21.94 -7.40
N GLY A 90 2.95 21.06 -8.17
CA GLY A 90 3.66 21.44 -9.38
C GLY A 90 4.92 22.24 -9.06
N LEU A 91 5.67 21.81 -8.04
CA LEU A 91 6.95 22.37 -7.60
C LEU A 91 8.09 21.41 -7.99
N PHE A 92 9.15 21.94 -8.62
CA PHE A 92 10.26 21.18 -9.18
C PHE A 92 9.79 19.98 -10.03
N THR A 93 8.76 20.19 -10.85
CA THR A 93 7.98 19.12 -11.49
C THR A 93 8.82 18.07 -12.21
N ARG A 94 9.86 18.47 -12.93
CA ARG A 94 10.76 17.52 -13.63
C ARG A 94 11.56 16.64 -12.67
N VAL A 95 12.01 17.21 -11.56
CA VAL A 95 12.75 16.48 -10.53
C VAL A 95 11.80 15.50 -9.84
N SER A 96 10.59 15.94 -9.48
CA SER A 96 9.58 15.06 -8.87
C SER A 96 9.12 13.95 -9.81
N GLN A 97 8.96 14.23 -11.11
CA GLN A 97 8.65 13.20 -12.12
C GLN A 97 9.77 12.17 -12.23
N LEU A 98 11.03 12.62 -12.34
CA LEU A 98 12.19 11.72 -12.43
C LEU A 98 12.34 10.87 -11.16
N ALA A 99 12.22 11.49 -9.98
CA ALA A 99 12.29 10.79 -8.71
C ALA A 99 11.15 9.77 -8.56
N GLY A 100 9.94 10.10 -9.00
CA GLY A 100 8.80 9.18 -9.03
C GLY A 100 9.04 7.99 -9.96
N ILE A 101 9.59 8.22 -11.16
CA ILE A 101 9.96 7.15 -12.10
C ILE A 101 11.01 6.22 -11.50
N VAL A 102 12.06 6.76 -10.89
CA VAL A 102 13.12 5.97 -10.24
C VAL A 102 12.54 5.13 -9.10
N LEU A 103 11.67 5.71 -8.26
CA LEU A 103 11.03 4.98 -7.16
C LEU A 103 10.14 3.84 -7.67
N LEU A 104 9.31 4.09 -8.69
CA LEU A 104 8.47 3.04 -9.30
C LEU A 104 9.28 1.95 -9.98
N LEU A 105 10.43 2.29 -10.58
CA LEU A 105 11.36 1.30 -11.12
C LEU A 105 11.89 0.37 -10.03
N LEU A 106 12.24 0.91 -8.86
CA LEU A 106 12.71 0.12 -7.73
C LEU A 106 11.62 -0.84 -7.24
N TYR A 107 10.34 -0.43 -7.24
CA TYR A 107 9.22 -1.32 -6.90
C TYR A 107 8.96 -2.37 -7.98
N TYR A 108 9.01 -1.96 -9.25
CA TYR A 108 8.80 -2.85 -10.40
C TYR A 108 9.84 -3.98 -10.44
N PHE A 109 11.11 -3.69 -10.15
CA PHE A 109 12.18 -4.70 -10.09
C PHE A 109 12.14 -5.58 -8.84
N SER A 110 11.53 -5.11 -7.75
CA SER A 110 11.30 -5.93 -6.55
C SER A 110 10.27 -7.03 -6.82
N HIS A 111 9.23 -6.73 -7.60
CA HIS A 111 8.17 -7.68 -7.96
C HIS A 111 7.83 -7.65 -9.46
N PRO A 112 8.72 -8.19 -10.32
CA PRO A 112 8.47 -8.21 -11.74
C PRO A 112 7.25 -9.07 -12.07
N PRO A 113 6.32 -8.59 -12.93
CA PRO A 113 5.07 -9.29 -13.25
C PRO A 113 5.20 -10.74 -13.72
N LEU A 114 6.34 -11.08 -14.35
CA LEU A 114 6.61 -12.39 -14.92
C LEU A 114 6.91 -13.47 -13.85
N PHE A 115 7.43 -13.07 -12.70
CA PHE A 115 7.96 -14.00 -11.67
C PHE A 115 7.19 -13.93 -10.35
N ALA A 116 6.27 -12.98 -10.22
CA ALA A 116 5.46 -12.78 -9.03
C ALA A 116 4.11 -13.50 -9.17
N GLU A 117 3.89 -14.53 -8.36
CA GLU A 117 2.57 -15.15 -8.19
C GLU A 117 1.55 -14.12 -7.65
N PRO A 118 0.25 -14.22 -7.99
CA PRO A 118 -0.77 -13.39 -7.38
C PRO A 118 -0.79 -13.65 -5.87
N GLY A 119 -0.38 -12.66 -5.09
CA GLY A 119 -0.07 -12.83 -3.67
C GLY A 119 -0.21 -11.54 -2.85
N PHE A 120 0.23 -11.60 -1.59
CA PHE A 120 -0.10 -10.69 -0.49
C PHE A 120 -0.04 -9.18 -0.78
N PHE A 121 0.87 -8.73 -1.65
CA PHE A 121 1.15 -7.33 -1.98
C PHE A 121 0.66 -6.89 -3.38
N ARG A 122 -0.04 -7.76 -4.12
CA ARG A 122 -0.42 -7.51 -5.51
C ARG A 122 -1.91 -7.77 -5.75
N GLU A 123 -2.64 -6.75 -6.22
CA GLU A 123 -4.02 -6.90 -6.69
C GLU A 123 -4.05 -7.48 -8.12
N GLY A 124 -4.06 -8.80 -8.24
CA GLY A 124 -4.31 -9.51 -9.50
C GLY A 124 -3.08 -10.03 -10.26
N SER A 125 -3.34 -10.86 -11.28
CA SER A 125 -2.31 -11.41 -12.18
C SER A 125 -2.23 -10.56 -13.44
N TYR A 126 -1.27 -9.64 -13.49
CA TYR A 126 -0.92 -8.92 -14.71
C TYR A 126 0.31 -9.56 -15.33
N PHE A 127 0.20 -10.03 -16.57
CA PHE A 127 1.27 -10.75 -17.27
C PHE A 127 2.53 -9.88 -17.50
N LEU A 128 2.34 -8.59 -17.86
CA LEU A 128 3.45 -7.66 -18.15
C LEU A 128 3.22 -6.24 -17.64
N ILE A 129 1.98 -5.75 -17.64
CA ILE A 129 1.68 -4.35 -17.33
C ILE A 129 1.13 -4.25 -15.90
N SER A 130 1.99 -3.88 -14.95
CA SER A 130 1.56 -3.57 -13.57
C SER A 130 1.04 -2.13 -13.45
N LYS A 131 0.31 -1.84 -12.36
CA LYS A 131 -0.10 -0.48 -11.99
C LYS A 131 1.11 0.48 -11.92
N ASP A 132 2.20 0.04 -11.28
CA ASP A 132 3.43 0.83 -11.15
C ASP A 132 4.05 1.15 -12.52
N PHE A 133 4.03 0.19 -13.44
CA PHE A 133 4.51 0.39 -14.80
C PHE A 133 3.66 1.41 -15.56
N LEU A 134 2.33 1.31 -15.46
CA LEU A 134 1.42 2.26 -16.10
C LEU A 134 1.61 3.69 -15.56
N GLU A 135 1.77 3.82 -14.25
CA GLU A 135 2.00 5.11 -13.59
C GLU A 135 3.36 5.71 -13.96
N MET A 136 4.39 4.88 -14.09
CA MET A 136 5.69 5.28 -14.61
C MET A 136 5.59 5.78 -16.06
N VAL A 137 4.90 5.07 -16.94
CA VAL A 137 4.67 5.52 -18.34
C VAL A 137 3.92 6.86 -18.36
N ALA A 138 2.92 7.03 -17.49
CA ALA A 138 2.22 8.30 -17.35
C ALA A 138 3.15 9.44 -16.91
N LEU A 139 4.05 9.20 -15.95
CA LEU A 139 5.06 10.18 -15.54
C LEU A 139 6.03 10.52 -16.68
N VAL A 140 6.46 9.53 -17.46
CA VAL A 140 7.31 9.75 -18.65
C VAL A 140 6.59 10.63 -19.67
N VAL A 141 5.32 10.35 -19.98
CA VAL A 141 4.51 11.21 -20.86
C VAL A 141 4.45 12.63 -20.31
N LEU A 142 4.19 12.79 -19.01
CA LEU A 142 4.12 14.10 -18.36
C LEU A 142 5.45 14.87 -18.38
N MET A 143 6.61 14.23 -18.56
CA MET A 143 7.88 14.94 -18.72
C MET A 143 7.98 15.70 -20.05
N PHE A 144 7.30 15.22 -21.11
CA PHE A 144 7.30 15.88 -22.42
C PHE A 144 6.39 17.11 -22.46
N PHE A 145 5.51 17.29 -21.48
CA PHE A 145 4.58 18.42 -21.41
C PHE A 145 4.89 19.34 -20.22
N PRO A 146 4.97 20.67 -20.41
CA PRO A 146 5.32 21.61 -19.35
C PRO A 146 4.13 21.90 -18.40
N THR A 147 3.58 20.87 -17.77
CA THR A 147 2.41 20.96 -16.88
C THR A 147 2.68 21.82 -15.63
N GLY A 148 3.90 21.77 -15.08
CA GLY A 148 4.34 22.62 -13.95
C GLY A 148 4.36 24.12 -14.26
N LYS A 149 4.75 24.49 -15.48
CA LYS A 149 4.80 25.90 -15.92
C LYS A 149 3.42 26.46 -16.25
N PHE A 150 2.48 25.60 -16.64
CA PHE A 150 1.12 25.99 -17.01
C PHE A 150 0.21 26.16 -15.78
N LEU A 151 0.14 25.15 -14.91
CA LEU A 151 -0.69 25.12 -13.70
C LEU A 151 0.09 24.42 -12.57
N GLY A 152 1.07 25.12 -12.02
CA GLY A 152 1.90 24.68 -10.89
C GLY A 152 2.68 25.84 -10.29
N LEU A 153 3.23 25.65 -9.10
CA LEU A 153 4.05 26.66 -8.42
C LEU A 153 5.34 27.02 -9.20
N ASP A 154 5.83 26.11 -10.04
CA ASP A 154 6.97 26.37 -10.94
C ASP A 154 6.74 27.56 -11.88
N GLY A 155 5.51 27.75 -12.37
CA GLY A 155 5.16 28.91 -13.20
C GLY A 155 5.22 30.24 -12.43
N LEU A 156 4.81 30.23 -11.15
CA LEU A 156 4.85 31.41 -10.28
C LEU A 156 6.28 31.81 -9.95
N LEU A 157 7.15 30.83 -9.64
CA LEU A 157 8.58 31.05 -9.40
C LEU A 157 9.29 31.61 -10.64
N GLN A 158 8.93 31.13 -11.84
CA GLN A 158 9.51 31.62 -13.09
C GLN A 158 9.05 33.05 -13.44
N THR A 159 7.79 33.41 -13.16
CA THR A 159 7.28 34.79 -13.31
C THR A 159 7.89 35.74 -12.28
N ALA A 160 8.13 35.28 -11.05
CA ALA A 160 8.79 36.05 -10.00
C ALA A 160 10.30 36.23 -10.28
N SER A 161 10.98 35.21 -10.81
CA SER A 161 12.42 35.22 -11.09
C SER A 161 12.80 35.98 -12.37
N ARG A 162 11.88 36.16 -13.33
CA ARG A 162 12.10 37.00 -14.54
C ARG A 162 12.22 38.50 -14.28
N LYS A 163 12.14 38.97 -13.02
CA LYS A 163 12.43 40.36 -12.64
C LYS A 163 13.94 40.59 -12.41
N LYS A 164 14.67 40.81 -13.52
CA LYS A 164 15.88 41.66 -13.72
C LYS A 164 16.53 41.17 -15.02
N MET A 165 16.78 41.98 -16.04
CA MET A 165 17.64 43.17 -15.99
C MET A 165 17.24 44.10 -17.15
N HIS A 166 16.69 45.28 -16.87
CA HIS A 166 16.73 46.36 -17.87
C HIS A 166 18.21 46.76 -17.98
N ARG A 167 18.82 46.52 -19.14
CA ARG A 167 20.12 47.11 -19.46
C ARG A 167 19.86 48.60 -19.66
N MET A 168 20.30 49.44 -18.72
CA MET A 168 20.23 50.89 -18.90
C MET A 168 21.15 51.23 -20.08
N GLU A 169 20.58 51.76 -21.15
CA GLU A 169 21.33 52.39 -22.23
C GLU A 169 21.51 53.86 -21.84
N HIS A 170 22.73 54.29 -21.51
CA HIS A 170 23.02 55.69 -21.26
C HIS A 170 23.07 56.44 -22.59
N GLY A 171 22.05 57.25 -22.90
CA GLY A 171 22.11 58.10 -24.09
C GLY A 171 20.92 58.98 -24.46
N GLN A 172 19.74 58.87 -23.82
CA GLN A 172 18.60 59.73 -24.14
C GLN A 172 17.91 60.27 -22.88
N PRO A 173 17.57 61.57 -22.82
CA PRO A 173 16.79 62.12 -21.72
C PRO A 173 15.34 61.65 -21.85
N ASP A 174 14.86 60.93 -20.83
CA ASP A 174 13.48 60.44 -20.75
C ASP A 174 12.49 61.61 -20.72
N THR A 175 11.61 61.69 -21.73
CA THR A 175 10.50 62.67 -21.76
C THR A 175 9.13 62.03 -21.50
N GLU A 176 9.09 60.82 -20.95
CA GLU A 176 7.85 60.22 -20.47
C GLU A 176 8.02 59.74 -19.04
N GLU A 177 7.27 60.36 -18.12
CA GLU A 177 7.05 59.85 -16.77
C GLU A 177 6.42 58.45 -16.83
N THR A 178 7.26 57.44 -17.05
CA THR A 178 6.83 56.05 -16.99
C THR A 178 6.78 55.68 -15.52
N ARG A 179 5.71 56.10 -14.83
CA ARG A 179 5.40 55.59 -13.49
C ARG A 179 5.43 54.06 -13.58
N ALA A 180 6.40 53.44 -12.91
CA ALA A 180 6.48 52.00 -12.84
C ALA A 180 5.15 51.48 -12.30
N ASP A 181 4.41 50.73 -13.13
CA ASP A 181 3.12 50.13 -12.77
C ASP A 181 3.37 49.06 -11.68
N VAL A 182 3.29 49.48 -10.41
CA VAL A 182 3.59 48.67 -9.22
C VAL A 182 2.60 47.50 -9.05
N ASN A 183 1.51 47.44 -9.83
CA ASN A 183 0.41 46.47 -9.66
C ASN A 183 0.36 45.33 -10.69
N ARG A 184 1.48 44.99 -11.34
CA ARG A 184 1.47 43.96 -12.40
C ARG A 184 1.58 42.50 -11.98
N ILE A 185 1.30 42.14 -10.72
CA ILE A 185 0.91 40.76 -10.43
C ILE A 185 -0.60 40.67 -10.69
N LYS A 186 -0.98 40.26 -11.90
CA LYS A 186 -2.39 40.07 -12.25
C LYS A 186 -2.97 39.02 -11.30
N ARG A 187 -3.88 39.41 -10.39
CA ARG A 187 -4.55 38.52 -9.41
C ARG A 187 -5.03 37.21 -10.05
N ARG A 188 -5.51 37.30 -11.29
CA ARG A 188 -5.98 36.16 -12.10
C ARG A 188 -4.90 35.14 -12.47
N GLU A 189 -3.63 35.53 -12.53
CA GLU A 189 -2.49 34.65 -12.81
C GLU A 189 -2.06 33.93 -11.53
N VAL A 190 -1.97 34.65 -10.41
CA VAL A 190 -1.72 34.08 -9.08
C VAL A 190 -2.80 33.07 -8.70
N LEU A 191 -4.08 33.39 -8.93
CA LEU A 191 -5.20 32.48 -8.66
C LEU A 191 -5.13 31.18 -9.50
N LYS A 192 -4.55 31.22 -10.71
CA LYS A 192 -4.38 30.01 -11.53
C LYS A 192 -3.29 29.09 -10.97
N HIS A 193 -2.18 29.65 -10.50
CA HIS A 193 -1.08 28.87 -9.92
C HIS A 193 -1.40 28.38 -8.49
N LEU A 194 -2.27 29.08 -7.76
CA LEU A 194 -2.75 28.70 -6.43
C LEU A 194 -4.02 27.85 -6.45
N ALA A 195 -4.63 27.57 -7.62
CA ALA A 195 -5.87 26.80 -7.70
C ALA A 195 -5.76 25.39 -7.06
N THR A 196 -4.55 24.84 -6.99
CA THR A 196 -4.26 23.56 -6.34
C THR A 196 -4.25 23.64 -4.80
N VAL A 197 -4.09 24.83 -4.22
CA VAL A 197 -3.97 25.01 -2.75
C VAL A 197 -5.33 24.89 -2.04
N PRO A 198 -6.43 25.51 -2.48
CA PRO A 198 -7.76 25.26 -1.92
C PRO A 198 -8.19 23.80 -2.08
N PHE A 199 -7.84 23.18 -3.21
CA PHE A 199 -8.10 21.75 -3.43
C PHE A 199 -7.32 20.88 -2.45
N LEU A 200 -6.02 21.15 -2.23
CA LEU A 200 -5.23 20.48 -1.19
C LEU A 200 -5.88 20.66 0.19
N GLY A 201 -6.27 21.89 0.54
CA GLY A 201 -6.94 22.19 1.81
C GLY A 201 -8.25 21.43 1.98
N ALA A 202 -9.09 21.38 0.94
CA ALA A 202 -10.34 20.63 0.94
C ALA A 202 -10.11 19.12 1.06
N VAL A 203 -9.07 18.60 0.40
CA VAL A 203 -8.72 17.17 0.45
C VAL A 203 -8.11 16.80 1.80
N VAL A 204 -7.24 17.63 2.37
CA VAL A 204 -6.71 17.45 3.74
C VAL A 204 -7.84 17.52 4.75
N TYR A 205 -8.76 18.48 4.60
CA TYR A 205 -9.97 18.56 5.42
C TYR A 205 -10.84 17.32 5.26
N ALA A 206 -11.06 16.83 4.04
CA ALA A 206 -11.82 15.61 3.78
C ALA A 206 -11.12 14.36 4.37
N ALA A 207 -9.80 14.27 4.31
CA ALA A 207 -9.03 13.19 4.93
C ALA A 207 -9.13 13.23 6.47
N LEU A 208 -9.05 14.42 7.07
CA LEU A 208 -9.25 14.63 8.51
C LEU A 208 -10.70 14.36 8.94
N ALA A 209 -11.67 14.79 8.14
CA ALA A 209 -13.09 14.55 8.37
C ALA A 209 -13.45 13.07 8.20
N ARG A 210 -12.84 12.39 7.22
CA ARG A 210 -12.97 10.94 7.03
C ARG A 210 -12.42 10.19 8.23
N ARG A 211 -11.25 10.57 8.77
CA ARG A 211 -10.73 10.02 10.04
C ARG A 211 -11.66 10.23 11.24
N ARG A 212 -12.48 11.29 11.27
CA ARG A 212 -13.51 11.49 12.31
C ARG A 212 -14.77 10.65 12.09
N MET A 213 -15.01 10.20 10.86
CA MET A 213 -16.16 9.38 10.47
C MET A 213 -15.82 7.91 10.27
N GLU A 214 -14.58 7.50 10.53
CA GLU A 214 -14.22 6.09 10.59
C GLU A 214 -14.82 5.50 11.87
N SER A 215 -16.01 4.91 11.70
CA SER A 215 -16.56 3.99 12.69
C SER A 215 -15.61 2.80 12.81
N LEU A 216 -15.16 2.52 14.03
CA LEU A 216 -14.43 1.31 14.39
C LEU A 216 -15.13 0.02 13.86
N GLU A 217 -16.45 0.06 13.69
CA GLU A 217 -17.25 -1.05 13.17
C GLU A 217 -17.06 -1.25 11.66
N GLU A 218 -16.97 -0.18 10.87
CA GLU A 218 -16.82 -0.25 9.40
C GLU A 218 -15.40 -0.69 9.00
N GLN A 219 -14.38 -0.26 9.76
CA GLN A 219 -13.02 -0.77 9.61
C GLN A 219 -12.92 -2.26 9.93
N ASN A 220 -13.59 -2.73 10.99
CA ASN A 220 -13.64 -4.15 11.32
C ASN A 220 -14.43 -4.97 10.29
N LEU A 221 -15.43 -4.39 9.61
CA LEU A 221 -16.25 -5.07 8.60
C LEU A 221 -15.58 -5.15 7.22
N VAL A 222 -14.85 -4.12 6.80
CA VAL A 222 -14.13 -4.10 5.50
C VAL A 222 -12.84 -4.93 5.56
N ASP A 223 -12.17 -4.95 6.72
CA ASP A 223 -10.94 -5.72 6.98
C ASP A 223 -11.24 -7.22 7.28
N ALA A 224 -12.51 -7.55 7.55
CA ALA A 224 -13.01 -8.92 7.74
C ALA A 224 -13.05 -9.78 6.46
N SER A 225 -12.69 -9.27 5.28
CA SER A 225 -12.65 -10.09 4.06
C SER A 225 -11.27 -10.70 3.75
N SER A 226 -10.18 -10.16 4.29
CA SER A 226 -8.85 -10.80 4.18
C SER A 226 -7.76 -10.26 5.12
N GLY A 227 -7.80 -9.01 5.59
CA GLY A 227 -6.72 -8.38 6.37
C GLY A 227 -6.68 -8.76 7.84
N ALA A 228 -7.84 -8.87 8.50
CA ALA A 228 -7.92 -9.26 9.91
C ALA A 228 -7.40 -10.69 10.13
N THR A 229 -7.80 -11.64 9.28
CA THR A 229 -7.29 -13.03 9.32
C THR A 229 -5.79 -13.09 9.04
N ARG A 230 -5.27 -12.26 8.12
CA ARG A 230 -3.83 -12.18 7.83
C ARG A 230 -3.03 -11.74 9.05
N ARG A 231 -3.47 -10.67 9.73
CA ARG A 231 -2.83 -10.18 10.97
C ARG A 231 -2.92 -11.21 12.08
N PHE A 232 -4.08 -11.86 12.23
CA PHE A 232 -4.29 -12.92 13.21
C PHE A 232 -3.32 -14.09 13.00
N VAL A 233 -3.23 -14.61 11.77
CA VAL A 233 -2.29 -15.69 11.42
C VAL A 233 -0.85 -15.25 11.65
N GLN A 234 -0.46 -14.04 11.23
CA GLN A 234 0.89 -13.51 11.50
C GLN A 234 1.22 -13.45 12.99
N GLN A 235 0.28 -13.00 13.81
CA GLN A 235 0.47 -12.89 15.26
C GLN A 235 0.60 -14.26 15.91
N ILE A 236 -0.16 -15.27 15.48
CA ILE A 236 0.00 -16.67 15.92
C ILE A 236 1.36 -17.21 15.52
N MET A 237 1.78 -16.95 14.28
CA MET A 237 3.06 -17.40 13.76
C MET A 237 4.24 -16.77 14.51
N ALA A 238 4.11 -15.51 14.93
CA ALA A 238 5.16 -14.77 15.67
C ALA A 238 5.16 -15.04 17.18
N GLY A 239 3.99 -15.27 17.78
CA GLY A 239 3.80 -15.36 19.24
C GLY A 239 3.96 -16.76 19.83
N SER A 240 4.49 -17.72 19.08
CA SER A 240 4.51 -19.12 19.49
C SER A 240 5.60 -19.43 20.54
N ASP A 241 5.20 -20.07 21.64
CA ASP A 241 6.14 -20.64 22.61
C ASP A 241 6.82 -21.88 22.00
N ARG A 242 8.11 -21.73 21.65
CA ARG A 242 8.89 -22.77 20.98
C ARG A 242 9.04 -24.03 21.85
N VAL A 243 9.10 -23.87 23.17
CA VAL A 243 9.24 -25.00 24.09
C VAL A 243 7.96 -25.83 24.11
N ALA A 244 6.80 -25.17 24.17
CA ALA A 244 5.50 -25.85 24.11
C ALA A 244 5.27 -26.56 22.78
N LEU A 245 5.75 -26.00 21.67
CA LEU A 245 5.67 -26.61 20.35
C LEU A 245 6.57 -27.82 20.16
N GLU A 246 7.77 -27.81 20.75
CA GLU A 246 8.65 -28.98 20.73
C GLU A 246 8.06 -30.14 21.54
N ASP A 247 7.45 -29.87 22.69
CA ASP A 247 6.76 -30.90 23.51
C ASP A 247 5.58 -31.56 22.78
N LEU A 248 4.96 -30.86 21.83
CA LEU A 248 3.85 -31.41 21.06
C LEU A 248 4.30 -32.38 19.96
N LYS A 249 5.54 -32.30 19.47
CA LYS A 249 5.98 -33.15 18.35
C LYS A 249 6.00 -34.63 18.76
N GLY A 250 5.24 -35.46 18.04
CA GLY A 250 5.12 -36.89 18.32
C GLY A 250 4.30 -37.23 19.58
N LYS A 251 3.67 -36.24 20.22
CA LYS A 251 2.83 -36.47 21.41
C LYS A 251 1.55 -37.23 21.04
N GLN A 252 1.24 -38.25 21.83
CA GLN A 252 -0.04 -38.96 21.72
C GLN A 252 -0.94 -38.65 22.91
N PHE A 253 -2.19 -38.32 22.61
CA PHE A 253 -3.21 -37.92 23.58
C PHE A 253 -4.03 -39.12 24.04
N ASN A 254 -3.36 -40.20 24.45
CA ASN A 254 -3.99 -41.49 24.76
C ASN A 254 -4.97 -41.43 25.94
N GLU A 255 -4.70 -40.57 26.94
CA GLU A 255 -5.61 -40.38 28.07
C GLU A 255 -6.88 -39.64 27.65
N GLU A 256 -6.74 -38.63 26.79
CA GLU A 256 -7.87 -37.85 26.28
C GLU A 256 -8.70 -38.64 25.26
N THR A 257 -8.05 -39.29 24.28
CA THR A 257 -8.74 -40.08 23.25
C THR A 257 -9.27 -41.40 23.80
N GLY A 258 -8.66 -41.95 24.86
CA GLY A 258 -9.12 -43.18 25.52
C GLY A 258 -10.50 -43.06 26.18
N GLN A 259 -11.00 -41.83 26.38
CA GLN A 259 -12.36 -41.59 26.88
C GLN A 259 -13.42 -41.76 25.79
N ILE A 260 -13.02 -41.75 24.51
CA ILE A 260 -13.92 -41.85 23.37
C ILE A 260 -14.32 -43.31 23.18
N ARG A 261 -15.63 -43.57 23.13
CA ARG A 261 -16.17 -44.91 22.89
C ARG A 261 -16.62 -45.05 21.44
N GLY A 262 -16.05 -46.02 20.73
CA GLY A 262 -16.37 -46.32 19.33
C GLY A 262 -15.57 -45.48 18.34
N THR A 263 -15.84 -45.69 17.04
CA THR A 263 -15.18 -44.97 15.94
C THR A 263 -16.06 -43.87 15.41
N ILE A 264 -15.47 -42.74 15.01
CA ILE A 264 -16.23 -41.63 14.45
C ILE A 264 -16.97 -42.08 13.16
N PRO A 265 -18.27 -41.77 13.01
CA PRO A 265 -18.99 -42.10 11.79
C PRO A 265 -18.35 -41.41 10.59
N GLN A 266 -18.19 -42.15 9.50
CA GLN A 266 -17.66 -41.67 8.23
C GLN A 266 -18.79 -41.53 7.20
N GLY A 267 -18.62 -40.62 6.25
CA GLY A 267 -19.44 -40.41 5.08
C GLY A 267 -18.58 -40.40 3.81
N LYS A 268 -19.23 -40.33 2.65
CA LYS A 268 -18.55 -40.26 1.35
C LYS A 268 -19.00 -39.01 0.61
N LEU A 269 -18.05 -38.17 0.21
CA LEU A 269 -18.25 -37.00 -0.65
C LEU A 269 -17.54 -37.27 -1.98
N GLY A 270 -18.31 -37.66 -3.00
CA GLY A 270 -17.74 -38.12 -4.27
C GLY A 270 -16.86 -39.36 -4.06
N ASN A 271 -15.55 -39.23 -4.25
CA ASN A 271 -14.57 -40.31 -4.02
C ASN A 271 -13.80 -40.19 -2.69
N ILE A 272 -14.10 -39.18 -1.87
CA ILE A 272 -13.38 -38.90 -0.63
C ILE A 272 -14.17 -39.45 0.56
N HIS A 273 -13.47 -40.15 1.47
CA HIS A 273 -14.02 -40.59 2.75
C HIS A 273 -13.81 -39.50 3.81
N CYS A 274 -14.90 -38.97 4.35
CA CYS A 274 -14.89 -37.83 5.26
C CYS A 274 -15.54 -38.18 6.60
N SER A 275 -14.98 -37.72 7.71
CA SER A 275 -15.60 -37.79 9.02
C SER A 275 -16.90 -36.98 9.00
N ARG A 276 -17.95 -37.50 9.63
CA ARG A 276 -19.22 -36.75 9.74
C ARG A 276 -19.10 -35.53 10.65
N LEU A 277 -18.08 -35.49 11.49
CA LEU A 277 -17.63 -34.28 12.18
C LEU A 277 -16.62 -33.55 11.29
N ILE A 278 -16.87 -32.27 11.05
CA ILE A 278 -15.96 -31.39 10.31
C ILE A 278 -15.40 -30.39 11.32
N LEU A 279 -14.08 -30.31 11.42
CA LEU A 279 -13.43 -29.33 12.28
C LEU A 279 -13.60 -27.93 11.68
N GLY A 280 -14.07 -26.97 12.48
CA GLY A 280 -14.31 -25.61 12.03
C GLY A 280 -13.02 -24.78 11.89
N GLY A 281 -12.97 -23.89 10.91
CA GLY A 281 -11.79 -23.07 10.62
C GLY A 281 -11.60 -21.83 11.50
N ASN A 282 -12.58 -21.47 12.35
CA ASN A 282 -12.53 -20.22 13.12
C ASN A 282 -11.35 -20.17 14.10
N LEU A 283 -10.95 -21.31 14.64
CA LEU A 283 -9.77 -21.43 15.50
C LEU A 283 -8.46 -21.14 14.73
N LEU A 284 -8.46 -21.30 13.41
CA LEU A 284 -7.33 -21.01 12.52
C LEU A 284 -7.37 -19.57 12.01
N SER A 285 -8.56 -19.05 11.72
CA SER A 285 -8.75 -17.77 11.04
C SER A 285 -9.04 -16.59 11.98
N GLY A 286 -9.37 -16.85 13.24
CA GLY A 286 -9.71 -15.83 14.23
C GLY A 286 -11.09 -15.17 14.04
N TYR A 287 -11.94 -15.73 13.18
CA TYR A 287 -13.28 -15.19 12.95
C TYR A 287 -14.19 -15.50 14.13
N VAL A 288 -14.61 -14.46 14.84
CA VAL A 288 -15.56 -14.57 15.94
C VAL A 288 -16.64 -13.49 15.78
N HIS A 289 -17.90 -13.91 15.84
CA HIS A 289 -19.04 -12.99 15.82
C HIS A 289 -19.25 -12.42 17.22
N SER A 290 -18.47 -11.38 17.55
CA SER A 290 -18.69 -10.57 18.75
C SER A 290 -19.56 -9.39 18.40
N ARG A 291 -20.83 -9.40 18.82
CA ARG A 291 -21.80 -8.33 18.50
C ARG A 291 -21.31 -6.97 19.01
N ASP A 292 -21.34 -6.77 20.34
CA ASP A 292 -20.97 -5.49 20.98
C ASP A 292 -19.75 -5.64 21.93
N LEU A 293 -19.14 -6.83 21.98
CA LEU A 293 -18.12 -7.16 22.97
C LEU A 293 -16.71 -6.91 22.42
N ILE A 294 -16.19 -5.71 22.71
CA ILE A 294 -14.88 -5.24 22.22
C ILE A 294 -13.67 -6.07 22.69
N TYR A 295 -13.82 -6.87 23.75
CA TYR A 295 -12.72 -7.68 24.30
C TYR A 295 -12.60 -9.08 23.67
N VAL A 296 -13.59 -9.53 22.90
CA VAL A 296 -13.64 -10.91 22.40
C VAL A 296 -12.51 -11.19 21.43
N SER A 297 -12.22 -10.26 20.51
CA SER A 297 -11.11 -10.41 19.57
C SER A 297 -9.76 -10.54 20.29
N SER A 298 -9.53 -9.73 21.33
CA SER A 298 -8.33 -9.81 22.16
C SER A 298 -8.26 -11.14 22.92
N LEU A 299 -9.38 -11.61 23.49
CA LEU A 299 -9.43 -12.88 24.21
C LEU A 299 -9.11 -14.06 23.28
N VAL A 300 -9.70 -14.06 22.08
CA VAL A 300 -9.49 -15.08 21.04
C VAL A 300 -8.03 -15.12 20.61
N LEU A 301 -7.39 -13.96 20.43
CA LEU A 301 -5.96 -13.87 20.14
C LEU A 301 -5.07 -14.47 21.24
N HIS A 302 -5.42 -14.29 22.51
CA HIS A 302 -4.65 -14.84 23.62
C HIS A 302 -4.96 -16.33 23.87
N TYR A 303 -6.14 -16.79 23.47
CA TYR A 303 -6.54 -18.19 23.65
C TYR A 303 -6.10 -19.09 22.51
N HIS A 304 -6.12 -18.61 21.26
CA HIS A 304 -5.76 -19.39 20.08
C HIS A 304 -4.31 -19.17 19.70
N GLN A 305 -3.41 -19.58 20.58
CA GLN A 305 -1.97 -19.62 20.30
C GLN A 305 -1.62 -20.86 19.46
N LYS A 306 -0.47 -20.82 18.77
CA LYS A 306 -0.06 -21.84 17.79
C LYS A 306 -0.07 -23.24 18.38
N GLU A 307 0.49 -23.41 19.58
CA GLU A 307 0.56 -24.67 20.29
C GLU A 307 -0.83 -25.23 20.64
N ARG A 308 -1.79 -24.38 21.00
CA ARG A 308 -3.16 -24.79 21.31
C ARG A 308 -3.91 -25.21 20.05
N ILE A 309 -3.68 -24.50 18.95
CA ILE A 309 -4.22 -24.85 17.64
C ILE A 309 -3.69 -26.22 17.21
N PHE A 310 -2.37 -26.42 17.22
CA PHE A 310 -1.75 -27.68 16.82
C PHE A 310 -2.19 -28.83 17.73
N ARG A 311 -2.22 -28.63 19.04
CA ARG A 311 -2.76 -29.61 19.99
C ARG A 311 -4.20 -30.01 19.64
N THR A 312 -5.05 -29.04 19.29
CA THR A 312 -6.45 -29.30 18.92
C THR A 312 -6.54 -30.11 17.63
N LEU A 313 -5.72 -29.78 16.62
CA LEU A 313 -5.65 -30.52 15.35
C LEU A 313 -5.22 -31.97 15.59
N MET A 314 -4.11 -32.17 16.31
CA MET A 314 -3.58 -33.50 16.62
C MET A 314 -4.60 -34.35 17.39
N LEU A 315 -5.28 -33.76 18.37
CA LEU A 315 -6.31 -34.46 19.16
C LEU A 315 -7.50 -34.84 18.27
N ALA A 316 -7.92 -33.96 17.37
CA ALA A 316 -9.01 -34.24 16.44
C ALA A 316 -8.65 -35.38 15.47
N GLU A 317 -7.44 -35.36 14.90
CA GLU A 317 -6.92 -36.39 14.01
C GLU A 317 -6.80 -37.74 14.71
N GLN A 318 -6.23 -37.77 15.93
CA GLN A 318 -6.17 -39.00 16.74
C GLN A 318 -7.56 -39.51 17.14
N SER A 319 -8.56 -38.63 17.24
CA SER A 319 -9.96 -39.00 17.46
C SER A 319 -10.68 -39.48 16.18
N GLY A 320 -10.00 -39.50 15.03
CA GLY A 320 -10.51 -39.97 13.75
C GLY A 320 -11.15 -38.89 12.86
N VAL A 321 -11.09 -37.62 13.24
CA VAL A 321 -11.53 -36.50 12.39
C VAL A 321 -10.52 -36.32 11.27
N ASN A 322 -10.98 -36.34 10.03
CA ASN A 322 -10.11 -36.20 8.85
C ASN A 322 -10.57 -35.06 7.91
N THR A 323 -11.53 -34.26 8.35
CA THR A 323 -12.14 -33.20 7.54
C THR A 323 -12.09 -31.87 8.30
N LEU A 324 -11.52 -30.84 7.65
CA LEU A 324 -11.34 -29.49 8.19
C LEU A 324 -11.90 -28.46 7.20
N LEU A 325 -12.68 -27.50 7.71
CA LEU A 325 -13.06 -26.31 6.96
C LEU A 325 -11.93 -25.28 7.06
N SER A 326 -11.38 -24.87 5.92
CA SER A 326 -10.22 -23.98 5.86
C SER A 326 -10.35 -22.92 4.76
N ASN A 327 -9.46 -21.93 4.76
CA ASN A 327 -9.38 -20.88 3.75
C ASN A 327 -7.92 -20.67 3.29
N PRO A 328 -7.66 -20.00 2.14
CA PRO A 328 -6.31 -19.82 1.63
C PRO A 328 -5.37 -19.04 2.57
N VAL A 329 -5.91 -18.17 3.43
CA VAL A 329 -5.12 -17.31 4.32
C VAL A 329 -4.47 -18.10 5.45
N VAL A 330 -5.09 -19.19 5.90
CA VAL A 330 -4.56 -20.05 6.97
C VAL A 330 -3.65 -21.16 6.45
N MET A 331 -3.48 -21.30 5.12
CA MET A 331 -2.63 -22.34 4.52
C MET A 331 -1.19 -22.34 5.03
N PRO A 332 -0.49 -21.19 5.24
CA PRO A 332 0.87 -21.23 5.78
C PRO A 332 0.96 -21.91 7.16
N LEU A 333 -0.04 -21.72 8.01
CA LEU A 333 -0.11 -22.36 9.33
C LEU A 333 -0.32 -23.89 9.21
N MET A 334 -1.15 -24.32 8.25
CA MET A 334 -1.38 -25.74 7.97
C MET A 334 -0.18 -26.42 7.31
N GLU A 335 0.52 -25.72 6.41
CA GLU A 335 1.76 -26.22 5.82
C GLU A 335 2.84 -26.44 6.88
N GLU A 336 2.97 -25.53 7.83
CA GLU A 336 3.89 -25.71 8.98
C GLU A 336 3.49 -26.94 9.79
N TYR A 337 2.20 -27.08 10.14
CA TYR A 337 1.67 -28.24 10.86
C TYR A 337 2.08 -29.58 10.22
N TRP A 338 1.90 -29.73 8.90
CA TRP A 338 2.25 -30.98 8.20
C TRP A 338 3.75 -31.13 7.95
N LYS A 339 4.47 -30.08 7.54
CA LYS A 339 5.91 -30.16 7.22
C LYS A 339 6.76 -30.43 8.46
N GLU A 340 6.34 -29.92 9.61
CA GLU A 340 7.05 -30.09 10.88
C GLU A 340 6.72 -31.41 11.61
N GLY A 341 5.81 -32.22 11.04
CA GLY A 341 5.48 -33.56 11.52
C GLY A 341 4.53 -33.59 12.73
N TYR A 342 3.63 -32.62 12.84
CA TYR A 342 2.60 -32.63 13.88
C TYR A 342 1.38 -33.50 13.52
N GLY A 343 1.04 -33.60 12.23
CA GLY A 343 -0.08 -34.40 11.71
C GLY A 343 0.30 -35.37 10.59
#